data_AF-A0A2S1H2C9-F1
#
_entry.id   AF-A0A2S1H2C9-F1
#
_cell.length_a   1.000
_cell.length_b   1.000
_cell.length_c   1.000
_cell.angle_alpha   90.00
_cell.angle_beta   90.00
_cell.angle_gamma   90.00
#
_symmetry.space_group_name_H-M   'P 1'
#
loop_
_entity.id
_entity.type
_entity.pdbx_description
1 polymer ?
#
loop_
_entity_poly.entity_id
_entity_poly.type
_entity_poly.pdbx_seq_one_letter_code
_entity_poly.pdbx_strand_id
1 'polypeptide(L)'
;MTNNIIEQAKRGLKGFAVGYYHTSGCYGKYREEYYKYFADEDFETRKYSIVAFTCMLGTWETGYCQVFQPVKEWEVHRDPLNQYYCFEDYLDALLKYHDRIEKEFPYMFENIVYCLIKIEQDKGISYEEWFPEHNPNIFKRVKEEILIPKKHLAEKHSHLKYLLKEIGIEPFFESDKF
;
A
#
# COMPACT_ATOMS: atom_id res chain seq x y z
N MET A 1 17.77 12.61 -12.61
CA MET A 1 16.78 13.25 -11.69
C MET A 1 16.02 12.13 -10.99
N THR A 2 16.72 11.33 -10.17
CA THR A 2 16.24 10.01 -9.71
C THR A 2 16.06 9.93 -8.19
N ASN A 3 16.43 10.97 -7.44
CA ASN A 3 16.47 10.95 -5.97
C ASN A 3 15.21 11.49 -5.27
N ASN A 4 14.13 11.81 -5.99
CA ASN A 4 12.95 12.40 -5.32
C ASN A 4 12.05 11.34 -4.68
N ILE A 5 11.68 10.30 -5.43
CA ILE A 5 10.68 9.31 -4.98
C ILE A 5 11.19 8.48 -3.80
N ILE A 6 12.45 8.03 -3.87
CA ILE A 6 13.06 7.21 -2.81
C ILE A 6 13.12 7.99 -1.50
N GLU A 7 13.57 9.24 -1.58
CA GLU A 7 13.68 10.10 -0.39
C GLU A 7 12.31 10.48 0.17
N GLN A 8 11.31 10.70 -0.67
CA GLN A 8 9.94 10.90 -0.21
C GLN A 8 9.39 9.66 0.48
N ALA A 9 9.60 8.47 -0.10
CA ALA A 9 9.16 7.22 0.49
C ALA A 9 9.83 6.96 1.85
N LYS A 10 11.15 7.13 1.93
CA LYS A 10 11.89 7.05 3.20
C LYS A 10 11.40 8.06 4.24
N ARG A 11 11.02 9.27 3.84
CA ARG A 11 10.43 10.25 4.76
C ARG A 11 9.06 9.80 5.28
N GLY A 12 8.26 9.11 4.46
CA GLY A 12 7.02 8.46 4.88
C GLY A 12 7.23 7.32 5.88
N LEU A 13 8.39 6.68 5.87
CA LEU A 13 8.76 5.63 6.84
C LEU A 13 9.25 6.13 8.19
N LYS A 14 9.40 7.45 8.40
CA LYS A 14 9.85 7.98 9.70
C LYS A 14 8.90 7.56 10.80
N GLY A 15 9.39 6.78 11.75
CA GLY A 15 8.61 6.24 12.87
C GLY A 15 8.04 4.85 12.64
N PHE A 16 8.12 4.28 11.42
CA PHE A 16 7.58 2.96 11.09
C PHE A 16 8.15 1.84 11.98
N ALA A 17 9.44 1.89 12.32
CA ALA A 17 10.06 0.92 13.23
C ALA A 17 9.46 0.90 14.65
N VAL A 18 8.73 1.95 15.06
CA VAL A 18 8.17 2.09 16.41
C VAL A 18 6.67 1.79 16.44
N GLY A 19 5.92 2.33 15.49
CA GLY A 19 4.45 2.22 15.46
C GLY A 19 3.88 1.71 14.15
N TYR A 20 4.73 1.17 13.27
CA TYR A 20 4.34 0.55 12.01
C TYR A 20 3.49 1.46 11.15
N TYR A 21 2.32 0.99 10.72
CA TYR A 21 1.42 1.78 9.89
C TYR A 21 0.86 3.00 10.63
N HIS A 22 0.63 2.93 11.95
CA HIS A 22 0.10 4.07 12.74
C HIS A 22 1.05 5.27 12.82
N THR A 23 2.34 5.06 12.61
CA THR A 23 3.37 6.11 12.63
C THR A 23 3.97 6.37 11.26
N SER A 24 3.56 5.61 10.24
CA SER A 24 3.94 5.91 8.87
C SER A 24 3.27 7.22 8.44
N GLY A 25 4.07 8.13 7.86
CA GLY A 25 3.62 9.46 7.50
C GLY A 25 2.59 9.43 6.38
N CYS A 26 1.70 10.43 6.35
CA CYS A 26 0.79 10.63 5.21
C CYS A 26 1.60 10.90 3.94
N TYR A 27 1.57 9.94 3.00
CA TYR A 27 2.23 10.05 1.71
C TYR A 27 1.53 11.05 0.78
N GLY A 28 0.27 11.43 1.06
CA GLY A 28 -0.51 12.39 0.25
C GLY A 28 0.14 13.77 0.11
N LYS A 29 0.98 14.17 1.07
CA LYS A 29 1.72 15.44 1.01
C LYS A 29 2.81 15.49 -0.06
N TYR A 30 3.27 14.33 -0.55
CA TYR A 30 4.36 14.24 -1.52
C TYR A 30 3.89 14.32 -2.97
N ARG A 31 2.61 14.02 -3.23
CA ARG A 31 1.97 14.09 -4.56
C ARG A 31 2.67 13.24 -5.62
N GLU A 32 3.34 12.17 -5.20
CA GLU A 32 4.12 11.32 -6.11
C GLU A 32 3.32 10.09 -6.52
N GLU A 33 3.28 9.82 -7.82
CA GLU A 33 2.51 8.73 -8.39
C GLU A 33 3.32 7.44 -8.35
N TYR A 34 3.50 6.89 -7.13
CA TYR A 34 4.36 5.73 -6.87
C TYR A 34 4.01 4.51 -7.75
N TYR A 35 2.74 4.34 -8.15
CA TYR A 35 2.31 3.25 -9.04
C TYR A 35 3.09 3.20 -10.37
N LYS A 36 3.58 4.35 -10.86
CA LYS A 36 4.36 4.45 -12.10
C LYS A 36 5.70 3.72 -12.03
N TYR A 37 6.20 3.46 -10.83
CA TYR A 37 7.54 2.93 -10.58
C TYR A 37 7.54 1.45 -10.16
N PHE A 38 6.40 0.77 -10.15
CA PHE A 38 6.30 -0.64 -9.75
C PHE A 38 7.13 -1.58 -10.63
N ALA A 39 7.42 -1.16 -11.86
CA ALA A 39 8.24 -1.89 -12.82
C ALA A 39 9.49 -1.12 -13.27
N ASP A 40 9.92 -0.10 -12.52
CA ASP A 40 11.13 0.66 -12.79
C ASP A 40 12.35 -0.27 -12.98
N GLU A 41 13.36 0.13 -13.75
CA GLU A 41 14.57 -0.69 -13.94
C GLU A 41 15.41 -0.73 -12.65
N ASP A 42 15.42 0.36 -11.89
CA ASP A 42 16.15 0.48 -10.63
C ASP A 42 15.42 -0.27 -9.50
N PHE A 43 16.15 -1.18 -8.84
CA PHE A 43 15.59 -2.02 -7.78
C PHE A 43 15.14 -1.19 -6.58
N GLU A 44 15.92 -0.19 -6.16
CA GLU A 44 15.57 0.64 -5.02
C GLU A 44 14.34 1.50 -5.31
N THR A 45 14.22 2.02 -6.54
CA THR A 45 13.06 2.79 -7.00
C THR A 45 11.79 1.93 -6.97
N ARG A 46 11.84 0.71 -7.50
CA ARG A 46 10.74 -0.26 -7.36
C ARG A 46 10.41 -0.52 -5.90
N LYS A 47 11.41 -0.92 -5.10
CA LYS A 47 11.23 -1.24 -3.67
C LYS A 47 10.51 -0.10 -2.96
N TYR A 48 11.01 1.12 -3.06
CA TYR A 48 10.45 2.25 -2.32
C TYR A 48 9.08 2.73 -2.86
N SER A 49 8.77 2.48 -4.14
CA SER A 49 7.41 2.69 -4.65
C SER A 49 6.40 1.69 -4.08
N ILE A 50 6.80 0.42 -3.94
CA ILE A 50 5.98 -0.64 -3.33
C ILE A 50 5.85 -0.42 -1.81
N VAL A 51 6.92 0.02 -1.14
CA VAL A 51 6.87 0.45 0.26
C VAL A 51 5.82 1.54 0.45
N ALA A 52 5.85 2.58 -0.39
CA ALA A 52 4.89 3.67 -0.28
C ALA A 52 3.46 3.15 -0.41
N PHE A 53 3.19 2.31 -1.40
CA PHE A 53 1.87 1.70 -1.57
C PHE A 53 1.45 0.82 -0.38
N THR A 54 2.36 -0.02 0.12
CA THR A 54 2.12 -0.87 1.30
C THR A 54 1.77 -0.03 2.52
N CYS A 55 2.52 1.06 2.77
CA CYS A 55 2.22 1.97 3.86
C CYS A 55 0.88 2.71 3.66
N MET A 56 0.57 3.16 2.45
CA MET A 56 -0.70 3.83 2.16
C MET A 56 -1.91 2.92 2.43
N LEU A 57 -1.83 1.64 2.03
CA LEU A 57 -2.83 0.64 2.38
C LEU A 57 -2.88 0.36 3.88
N GLY A 58 -1.73 0.18 4.55
CA GLY A 58 -1.69 -0.08 5.99
C GLY A 58 -2.22 1.09 6.83
N THR A 59 -1.94 2.34 6.45
CA THR A 59 -2.53 3.51 7.13
C THR A 59 -4.03 3.59 6.93
N TRP A 60 -4.52 3.15 5.77
CA TRP A 60 -5.94 3.14 5.47
C TRP A 60 -6.65 2.04 6.27
N GLU A 61 -6.09 0.83 6.28
CA GLU A 61 -6.58 -0.31 7.05
C GLU A 61 -6.65 0.01 8.56
N THR A 62 -5.60 0.62 9.11
CA THR A 62 -5.58 1.02 10.53
C THR A 62 -6.46 2.23 10.86
N GLY A 63 -7.09 2.86 9.87
CA GLY A 63 -7.90 4.07 10.02
C GLY A 63 -7.11 5.34 10.34
N TYR A 64 -5.78 5.30 10.33
CA TYR A 64 -4.93 6.44 10.65
C TYR A 64 -4.91 7.50 9.54
N CYS A 65 -4.82 7.07 8.28
CA CYS A 65 -4.84 7.97 7.14
C CYS A 65 -5.51 7.30 5.94
N GLN A 66 -6.57 7.91 5.41
CA GLN A 66 -7.38 7.37 4.32
C GLN A 66 -7.03 8.10 3.02
N VAL A 67 -5.92 7.71 2.39
CA VAL A 67 -5.42 8.37 1.17
C VAL A 67 -6.10 7.91 -0.12
N PHE A 68 -6.82 6.79 -0.06
CA PHE A 68 -7.67 6.26 -1.12
C PHE A 68 -9.11 6.39 -0.62
N GLN A 69 -9.83 7.41 -1.09
CA GLN A 69 -11.26 7.60 -0.78
C GLN A 69 -12.00 7.83 -2.09
N PRO A 70 -13.26 7.38 -2.19
CA PRO A 70 -14.07 7.68 -3.36
C PRO A 70 -14.37 9.18 -3.43
N VAL A 71 -14.61 9.69 -4.64
CA VAL A 71 -14.83 11.12 -4.93
C VAL A 71 -15.93 11.72 -4.05
N LYS A 72 -17.01 10.96 -3.77
CA LYS A 72 -18.10 11.42 -2.91
C LYS A 72 -17.67 11.66 -1.47
N GLU A 73 -16.85 10.77 -0.90
CA GLU A 73 -16.33 10.93 0.47
C GLU A 73 -15.29 12.06 0.51
N TRP A 74 -14.51 12.20 -0.56
CA TRP A 74 -13.57 13.32 -0.71
C TRP A 74 -14.25 14.69 -0.72
N GLU A 75 -15.33 14.85 -1.48
CA GLU A 75 -16.03 16.13 -1.59
C GLU A 75 -16.58 16.63 -0.25
N VAL A 76 -16.96 15.71 0.64
CA VAL A 76 -17.46 16.01 1.98
C VAL A 76 -16.33 16.41 2.93
N HIS A 77 -15.15 15.83 2.77
CA HIS A 77 -14.03 15.95 3.70
C HIS A 77 -12.84 16.74 3.13
N ARG A 78 -13.07 17.69 2.21
CA ARG A 78 -12.02 18.50 1.57
C ARG A 78 -11.06 19.11 2.59
N ASP A 79 -9.96 18.41 2.86
CA ASP A 79 -8.81 18.93 3.57
C ASP A 79 -7.79 19.40 2.53
N PRO A 80 -7.51 20.71 2.43
CA PRO A 80 -6.53 21.24 1.49
C PRO A 80 -5.09 20.73 1.72
N LEU A 81 -4.82 20.09 2.87
CA LEU A 81 -3.50 19.55 3.21
C LEU A 81 -3.32 18.08 2.79
N ASN A 82 -4.40 17.35 2.49
CA ASN A 82 -4.34 15.94 2.12
C ASN A 82 -4.80 15.76 0.67
N GLN A 83 -3.85 15.47 -0.22
CA GLN A 83 -4.17 15.01 -1.56
C GLN A 83 -4.38 13.49 -1.57
N TYR A 84 -5.36 13.10 -2.35
CA TYR A 84 -5.80 11.72 -2.51
C TYR A 84 -5.08 11.09 -3.70
N TYR A 85 -4.85 9.79 -3.60
CA TYR A 85 -4.32 9.00 -4.68
C TYR A 85 -5.45 8.33 -5.45
N CYS A 86 -5.31 8.25 -6.77
CA CYS A 86 -6.22 7.50 -7.62
C CYS A 86 -6.05 6.01 -7.33
N PHE A 87 -7.00 5.40 -6.61
CA PHE A 87 -6.86 4.01 -6.19
C PHE A 87 -6.82 3.05 -7.39
N GLU A 88 -7.61 3.33 -8.42
CA GLU A 88 -7.66 2.59 -9.67
C GLU A 88 -6.28 2.44 -10.35
N ASP A 89 -5.47 3.51 -10.40
CA ASP A 89 -4.13 3.46 -11.01
C ASP A 89 -3.18 2.52 -10.24
N TYR A 90 -3.27 2.48 -8.91
CA TYR A 90 -2.48 1.56 -8.09
C TYR A 90 -2.93 0.12 -8.27
N LEU A 91 -4.23 -0.13 -8.40
CA LEU A 91 -4.76 -1.46 -8.66
C LEU A 91 -4.40 -1.96 -10.06
N ASP A 92 -4.38 -1.09 -11.08
CA ASP A 92 -3.96 -1.48 -12.43
C ASP A 92 -2.47 -1.84 -12.46
N ALA A 93 -1.64 -1.02 -11.81
CA ALA A 93 -0.21 -1.31 -11.66
C ALA A 93 0.04 -2.61 -10.87
N LEU A 94 -0.72 -2.85 -9.80
CA LEU A 94 -0.66 -4.09 -9.04
C LEU A 94 -1.04 -5.30 -9.92
N LEU A 95 -2.18 -5.24 -10.63
CA LEU A 95 -2.60 -6.29 -11.56
C LEU A 95 -1.52 -6.61 -12.59
N LYS A 96 -0.89 -5.58 -13.15
CA LYS A 96 0.11 -5.75 -14.19
C LYS A 96 1.42 -6.38 -13.69
N TYR A 97 1.80 -6.15 -12.43
CA TYR A 97 3.13 -6.49 -11.92
C TYR A 97 3.14 -7.40 -10.68
N HIS A 98 1.99 -7.92 -10.24
CA HIS A 98 1.87 -8.70 -8.99
C HIS A 98 2.83 -9.89 -8.90
N ASP A 99 3.02 -10.68 -9.96
CA ASP A 99 3.96 -11.81 -9.95
C ASP A 99 5.40 -11.38 -9.64
N ARG A 100 5.82 -10.23 -10.20
CA ARG A 100 7.14 -9.66 -9.96
C ARG A 100 7.25 -9.11 -8.54
N ILE A 101 6.22 -8.40 -8.08
CA ILE A 101 6.16 -7.83 -6.74
C ILE A 101 6.22 -8.95 -5.69
N GLU A 102 5.44 -10.02 -5.85
CA GLU A 102 5.46 -11.19 -4.96
C GLU A 102 6.84 -11.84 -4.91
N LYS A 103 7.52 -11.95 -6.05
CA LYS A 103 8.85 -12.55 -6.14
C LYS A 103 9.94 -11.68 -5.52
N GLU A 104 9.94 -10.38 -5.80
CA GLU A 104 10.99 -9.45 -5.34
C GLU A 104 10.76 -8.98 -3.89
N PHE A 105 9.49 -8.84 -3.49
CA PHE A 105 9.07 -8.22 -2.22
C PHE A 105 7.92 -9.02 -1.56
N PRO A 106 8.13 -10.31 -1.23
CA PRO A 106 7.10 -11.19 -0.72
C PRO A 106 6.37 -10.68 0.53
N TYR A 107 7.05 -10.00 1.45
CA TYR A 107 6.42 -9.55 2.71
C TYR A 107 5.59 -8.29 2.52
N MET A 108 6.02 -7.36 1.66
CA MET A 108 5.20 -6.24 1.21
C MET A 108 3.99 -6.72 0.42
N PHE A 109 4.17 -7.70 -0.48
CA PHE A 109 3.06 -8.28 -1.23
C PHE A 109 2.02 -8.94 -0.31
N GLU A 110 2.48 -9.73 0.67
CA GLU A 110 1.62 -10.32 1.70
C GLU A 110 0.80 -9.24 2.44
N ASN A 111 1.43 -8.13 2.82
CA ASN A 111 0.76 -7.01 3.49
C ASN A 111 -0.24 -6.30 2.57
N ILE A 112 0.08 -6.09 1.29
CA ILE A 112 -0.84 -5.52 0.30
C ILE A 112 -2.11 -6.40 0.21
N VAL A 113 -1.96 -7.72 0.07
CA VAL A 113 -3.08 -8.66 0.00
C VAL A 113 -3.91 -8.63 1.29
N TYR A 114 -3.25 -8.67 2.45
CA TYR A 114 -3.90 -8.56 3.75
C TYR A 114 -4.73 -7.28 3.86
N CYS A 115 -4.14 -6.11 3.60
CA CYS A 115 -4.82 -4.83 3.73
C CYS A 115 -6.01 -4.72 2.78
N LEU A 116 -5.86 -5.10 1.50
CA LEU A 116 -6.96 -5.04 0.53
C LEU A 116 -8.15 -5.91 0.95
N ILE A 117 -7.90 -7.10 1.51
CA ILE A 117 -8.97 -7.97 2.04
C ILE A 117 -9.63 -7.33 3.26
N LYS A 118 -8.83 -6.83 4.21
CA LYS A 118 -9.32 -6.25 5.46
C LYS A 118 -10.12 -4.98 5.27
N ILE A 119 -9.64 -4.07 4.44
CA ILE A 119 -10.30 -2.80 4.16
C ILE A 119 -11.72 -3.02 3.61
N GLU A 120 -11.90 -3.92 2.63
CA GLU A 120 -13.24 -4.25 2.09
C GLU A 120 -14.13 -4.92 3.15
N GLN A 121 -13.57 -5.86 3.93
CA GLN A 121 -14.30 -6.56 4.98
C GLN A 121 -14.79 -5.62 6.08
N ASP A 122 -13.93 -4.73 6.57
CA ASP A 122 -14.22 -3.82 7.67
C ASP A 122 -15.16 -2.69 7.23
N LYS A 123 -15.09 -2.26 5.96
CA LYS A 123 -16.08 -1.32 5.39
C LYS A 123 -17.46 -1.95 5.28
N GLY A 124 -17.54 -3.28 5.04
CA GLY A 124 -18.80 -4.02 4.96
C GLY A 124 -19.57 -3.87 3.65
N ILE A 125 -18.98 -3.20 2.65
CA ILE A 125 -19.48 -3.13 1.26
C ILE A 125 -18.33 -3.44 0.30
N SER A 126 -18.68 -3.96 -0.88
CA SER A 126 -17.69 -4.28 -1.91
C SER A 126 -16.98 -3.03 -2.44
N TYR A 127 -15.75 -3.17 -2.94
CA TYR A 127 -15.04 -2.05 -3.57
C TYR A 127 -15.79 -1.50 -4.80
N GLU A 128 -16.46 -2.35 -5.58
CA GLU A 128 -17.28 -1.93 -6.71
C GLU A 128 -18.44 -1.01 -6.28
N GLU A 129 -19.03 -1.26 -5.11
CA GLU A 129 -20.08 -0.42 -4.53
C GLU A 129 -19.50 0.83 -3.88
N TRP A 130 -18.34 0.71 -3.22
CA TRP A 130 -17.70 1.81 -2.52
C TRP A 130 -17.08 2.84 -3.47
N PHE A 131 -16.55 2.40 -4.61
CA PHE A 131 -15.92 3.23 -5.65
C PHE A 131 -16.69 3.15 -6.98
N PRO A 132 -17.93 3.68 -7.04
CA PRO A 132 -18.77 3.60 -8.22
C PRO A 132 -18.22 4.38 -9.43
N GLU A 133 -17.27 5.30 -9.21
CA GLU A 133 -16.58 6.06 -10.26
C GLU A 133 -15.48 5.27 -10.97
N HIS A 134 -14.96 4.20 -10.36
CA HIS A 134 -13.90 3.38 -10.93
C HIS A 134 -14.47 2.28 -11.82
N ASN A 135 -13.66 1.76 -12.74
CA ASN A 135 -14.08 0.65 -13.58
C ASN A 135 -14.31 -0.62 -12.72
N PRO A 136 -15.55 -1.14 -12.59
CA PRO A 136 -15.83 -2.29 -11.73
C PRO A 136 -15.05 -3.55 -12.12
N ASN A 137 -14.60 -3.65 -13.38
CA ASN A 137 -13.78 -4.77 -13.82
C ASN A 137 -12.41 -4.80 -13.13
N ILE A 138 -11.88 -3.66 -12.65
CA ILE A 138 -10.58 -3.64 -11.98
C ILE A 138 -10.62 -4.38 -10.65
N PHE A 139 -11.64 -4.12 -9.84
CA PHE A 139 -11.84 -4.77 -8.55
C PHE A 139 -12.13 -6.25 -8.71
N LYS A 140 -12.98 -6.61 -9.69
CA LYS A 140 -13.21 -8.00 -10.05
C LYS A 140 -11.91 -8.72 -10.40
N ARG A 141 -11.08 -8.13 -11.27
CA ARG A 141 -9.80 -8.72 -11.67
C ARG A 141 -8.84 -8.84 -10.49
N VAL A 142 -8.70 -7.80 -9.66
CA VAL A 142 -7.86 -7.86 -8.45
C VAL A 142 -8.33 -8.99 -7.54
N LYS A 143 -9.64 -9.14 -7.36
CA LYS A 143 -10.22 -10.20 -6.54
C LYS A 143 -9.95 -11.60 -7.10
N GLU A 144 -10.17 -11.80 -8.40
CA GLU A 144 -10.02 -13.10 -9.07
C GLU A 144 -8.56 -13.51 -9.32
N GLU A 145 -7.70 -12.57 -9.71
CA GLU A 145 -6.29 -12.84 -10.07
C GLU A 145 -5.37 -12.82 -8.85
N ILE A 146 -5.68 -12.01 -7.82
CA ILE A 146 -4.79 -11.80 -6.67
C ILE A 146 -5.44 -12.24 -5.36
N LEU A 147 -6.54 -11.61 -4.93
CA LEU A 147 -7.02 -11.76 -3.55
C LEU A 147 -7.54 -13.17 -3.23
N ILE A 148 -8.31 -13.79 -4.14
CA ILE A 148 -8.82 -15.16 -3.95
C ILE A 148 -7.66 -16.18 -3.99
N PRO A 149 -6.79 -16.21 -5.04
CA PRO A 149 -5.69 -17.18 -5.09
C PRO A 149 -4.70 -17.03 -3.94
N LYS A 150 -4.48 -15.79 -3.47
CA LYS A 150 -3.50 -15.46 -2.43
C LYS A 150 -4.12 -15.26 -1.04
N LYS A 151 -5.39 -15.61 -0.84
CA LYS A 151 -6.08 -15.42 0.46
C LYS A 151 -5.32 -16.01 1.65
N HIS A 152 -4.68 -17.15 1.46
CA HIS A 152 -3.86 -17.82 2.47
C HIS A 152 -2.71 -16.95 3.01
N LEU A 153 -2.22 -15.97 2.23
CA LEU A 153 -1.21 -15.00 2.67
C LEU A 153 -1.74 -14.10 3.79
N ALA A 154 -3.00 -13.65 3.67
CA ALA A 154 -3.66 -12.85 4.69
C ALA A 154 -3.97 -13.64 5.97
N GLU A 155 -4.12 -14.96 5.88
CA GLU A 155 -4.38 -15.85 7.02
C GLU A 155 -3.11 -16.21 7.78
N LYS A 156 -1.98 -16.36 7.07
CA LYS A 156 -0.68 -16.71 7.66
C LYS A 156 -0.09 -15.58 8.50
N HIS A 157 -0.14 -14.36 7.97
CA HIS A 157 0.43 -13.13 8.55
C HIS A 157 1.83 -13.32 9.17
N SER A 158 2.84 -13.31 8.30
CA SER A 158 4.26 -13.41 8.64
C SER A 158 4.68 -12.37 9.69
N HIS A 159 5.63 -12.75 10.53
CA HIS A 159 6.17 -11.85 11.54
C HIS A 159 6.72 -10.57 10.94
N LEU A 160 6.36 -9.45 11.56
CA LEU A 160 6.65 -8.09 11.13
C LEU A 160 8.14 -7.79 10.92
N LYS A 161 9.04 -8.46 11.66
CA LYS A 161 10.49 -8.40 11.42
C LYS A 161 10.87 -8.68 9.97
N TYR A 162 10.18 -9.59 9.29
CA TYR A 162 10.48 -9.90 7.90
C TYR A 162 10.14 -8.74 6.95
N LEU A 163 9.05 -8.02 7.21
CA LEU A 163 8.73 -6.78 6.51
C LEU A 163 9.79 -5.72 6.78
N LEU A 164 10.20 -5.52 8.04
CA LEU A 164 11.27 -4.56 8.37
C LEU A 164 12.58 -4.88 7.63
N LYS A 165 12.93 -6.17 7.55
CA LYS A 165 14.10 -6.64 6.79
C LYS A 165 14.02 -6.29 5.32
N GLU A 166 12.87 -6.57 4.71
CA GLU A 166 12.64 -6.38 3.28
C GLU A 166 12.67 -4.91 2.89
N ILE A 167 12.10 -4.04 3.73
CA ILE A 167 12.16 -2.58 3.54
C ILE A 167 13.58 -2.06 3.75
N GLY A 168 14.38 -2.73 4.60
CA GLY A 168 15.71 -2.28 5.01
C GLY A 168 15.66 -1.28 6.15
N ILE A 169 14.70 -1.45 7.08
CA ILE A 169 14.58 -0.65 8.29
C ILE A 169 15.19 -1.41 9.47
N GLU A 170 16.06 -0.74 10.22
CA GLU A 170 16.56 -1.29 11.46
C GLU A 170 15.44 -1.33 12.53
N PRO A 171 15.16 -2.51 13.12
CA PRO A 171 14.10 -2.63 14.12
C PRO A 171 14.38 -1.79 15.36
N PHE A 172 13.33 -1.18 15.93
CA PHE A 172 13.45 -0.45 17.20
C PHE A 172 13.43 -1.39 18.40
N PHE A 173 12.57 -2.41 18.40
CA PHE A 173 12.44 -3.36 19.50
C PHE A 173 13.36 -4.57 19.32
N GLU A 174 13.90 -5.08 20.43
CA GLU A 174 14.75 -6.30 20.42
C GLU A 174 14.00 -7.53 19.88
N SER A 175 12.70 -7.64 20.14
CA SER A 175 11.86 -8.73 19.63
C SER A 175 11.78 -8.78 18.09
N ASP A 176 12.02 -7.65 17.45
CA ASP A 176 11.96 -7.50 16.00
C ASP A 176 13.34 -7.62 15.35
N LYS A 177 14.42 -7.80 16.15
CA LYS A 177 15.75 -8.11 15.64
C LYS A 177 15.84 -9.54 15.11
N PHE A 178 16.78 -9.72 14.20
CA PHE A 178 16.98 -10.95 13.41
C PHE A 178 17.78 -12.01 14.15
#